data_AF-A0AAU1JR33-F1
#
_entry.id   AF-A0AAU1JR33-F1
#
_cell.length_a   1.000
_cell.length_b   1.000
_cell.length_c   1.000
_cell.angle_alpha   90.00
_cell.angle_beta   90.00
_cell.angle_gamma   90.00
#
_symmetry.space_group_name_H-M   'P 1'
#
loop_
_entity.id
_entity.type
_entity.pdbx_description
1 polymer ?
#
loop_
_entity_poly.entity_id
_entity_poly.type
_entity_poly.pdbx_seq_one_letter_code
_entity_poly.pdbx_strand_id
1 'polypeptide(L)'
;MGIEFAFLVEDAGFSDAEQIDNGLVFHGAGLDVEVWFLDGHEPEVTTLVALVASDGVRSRGAWLDDLYVASGCGPAQDVPGSAPTRRATLKRVHQHAAALRRLMPQLLTAEGEQLIARCRQG
;
A
#
# COMPACT_ATOMS: atom_id res chain seq x y z
N MET A 1 -12.10 9.35 2.19
CA MET A 1 -10.72 8.90 2.48
C MET A 1 -10.09 8.66 1.13
N GLY A 2 -8.98 9.31 0.79
CA GLY A 2 -8.41 9.23 -0.56
C GLY A 2 -7.37 10.32 -0.83
N ILE A 3 -7.60 11.53 -0.28
CA ILE A 3 -6.68 12.67 -0.43
C ILE A 3 -5.27 12.38 0.10
N GLU A 4 -5.14 11.55 1.14
CA GLU A 4 -3.85 11.15 1.70
C GLU A 4 -2.99 10.35 0.69
N PHE A 5 -3.63 9.69 -0.26
CA PHE A 5 -2.99 8.91 -1.31
C PHE A 5 -2.94 9.64 -2.66
N ALA A 6 -3.29 10.93 -2.71
CA ALA A 6 -3.29 11.72 -3.95
C ALA A 6 -1.91 11.73 -4.65
N PHE A 7 -0.81 11.60 -3.88
CA PHE A 7 0.54 11.50 -4.42
C PHE A 7 0.73 10.30 -5.38
N LEU A 8 -0.10 9.25 -5.28
CA LEU A 8 -0.04 8.13 -6.22
C LEU A 8 -0.39 8.62 -7.64
N VAL A 9 -1.40 9.47 -7.75
CA VAL A 9 -1.85 10.04 -9.02
C VAL A 9 -0.94 11.19 -9.44
N GLU A 10 -0.71 12.13 -8.52
CA GLU A 10 0.00 13.39 -8.81
C GLU A 10 1.49 13.18 -9.10
N ASP A 11 2.14 12.28 -8.36
CA ASP A 11 3.60 12.13 -8.38
C ASP A 11 4.07 10.78 -8.95
N ALA A 12 3.25 9.72 -8.86
CA ALA A 12 3.69 8.34 -9.14
C ALA A 12 3.05 7.70 -10.39
N GLY A 13 2.20 8.44 -11.12
CA GLY A 13 1.65 7.98 -12.40
C GLY A 13 0.55 6.92 -12.28
N PHE A 14 -0.13 6.86 -11.14
CA PHE A 14 -1.32 6.03 -10.97
C PHE A 14 -2.57 6.73 -11.52
N SER A 15 -3.58 5.94 -11.84
CA SER A 15 -4.94 6.42 -12.12
C SER A 15 -5.66 6.78 -10.83
N ASP A 16 -6.78 7.51 -10.97
CA ASP A 16 -7.66 7.83 -9.84
C ASP A 16 -8.09 6.57 -9.08
N ALA A 17 -8.37 6.77 -7.78
CA ALA A 17 -8.76 5.67 -6.90
C ALA A 17 -10.07 5.03 -7.36
N GLU A 18 -10.06 3.72 -7.57
CA GLU A 18 -11.28 2.91 -7.68
C GLU A 18 -11.77 2.55 -6.28
N GLN A 19 -13.06 2.76 -6.03
CA GLN A 19 -13.68 2.36 -4.77
C GLN A 19 -14.10 0.88 -4.83
N ILE A 20 -13.62 0.11 -3.86
CA ILE A 20 -14.00 -1.29 -3.65
C ILE A 20 -14.75 -1.42 -2.32
N ASP A 21 -15.40 -2.56 -2.09
CA ASP A 21 -16.33 -2.80 -0.95
C ASP A 21 -15.82 -2.23 0.38
N ASN A 22 -14.57 -2.52 0.72
CA ASN A 22 -13.94 -2.10 1.97
C ASN A 22 -12.64 -1.34 1.74
N GLY A 23 -12.51 -0.54 0.68
CA GLY A 23 -11.21 0.04 0.37
C GLY A 23 -11.12 0.91 -0.86
N LEU A 24 -9.86 1.13 -1.28
CA LEU A 24 -9.48 1.80 -2.50
C LEU A 24 -8.45 0.96 -3.24
N VAL A 25 -8.50 1.00 -4.57
CA VAL A 25 -7.44 0.45 -5.42
C VAL A 25 -6.91 1.55 -6.33
N PHE A 26 -5.60 1.60 -6.47
CA PHE A 26 -4.91 2.47 -7.42
C PHE A 26 -4.13 1.60 -8.39
N HIS A 27 -4.26 1.91 -9.68
CA HIS A 27 -3.60 1.19 -10.77
C HIS A 27 -2.61 2.10 -11.49
N GLY A 28 -1.38 1.64 -11.68
CA GLY A 28 -0.41 2.39 -12.49
C GLY A 28 1.03 1.95 -12.27
N ALA A 29 1.90 2.37 -13.18
CA ALA A 29 3.34 2.08 -13.14
C ALA A 29 3.67 0.57 -12.98
N GLY A 30 2.84 -0.33 -13.52
CA GLY A 30 3.01 -1.78 -13.37
C GLY A 30 2.68 -2.31 -11.98
N LEU A 31 1.95 -1.53 -11.17
CA LEU A 31 1.58 -1.85 -9.80
C LEU A 31 0.07 -1.68 -9.57
N ASP A 32 -0.44 -2.52 -8.67
CA ASP A 32 -1.69 -2.30 -7.97
C ASP A 32 -1.39 -1.99 -6.50
N VAL A 33 -1.97 -0.91 -5.99
CA VAL A 33 -1.96 -0.55 -4.58
C VAL A 33 -3.38 -0.65 -4.05
N GLU A 34 -3.62 -1.58 -3.12
CA GLU A 34 -4.90 -1.72 -2.46
C GLU A 34 -4.81 -1.23 -1.02
N VAL A 35 -5.76 -0.41 -0.60
CA VAL A 35 -5.90 0.07 0.76
C VAL A 35 -7.23 -0.42 1.30
N TRP A 36 -7.20 -1.28 2.31
CA TRP A 36 -8.39 -1.86 2.91
C TRP A 36 -8.68 -1.22 4.27
N PHE A 37 -9.94 -0.91 4.52
CA PHE A 37 -10.51 -0.45 5.79
C PHE A 37 -11.41 -1.56 6.33
N LEU A 38 -10.85 -2.47 7.13
CA LEU A 38 -11.58 -3.59 7.68
C LEU A 38 -12.29 -3.14 8.96
N ASP A 39 -13.60 -3.35 9.06
CA ASP A 39 -14.46 -2.88 10.16
C ASP A 39 -15.01 -4.02 11.04
N GLY A 40 -14.42 -5.22 10.92
CA GLY A 40 -14.80 -6.41 11.68
C GLY A 40 -14.49 -6.33 13.18
N HIS A 41 -14.44 -7.49 13.85
CA HIS A 41 -14.19 -7.57 15.30
C HIS A 41 -12.88 -6.88 15.72
N GLU A 42 -11.87 -6.92 14.87
CA GLU A 42 -10.62 -6.17 15.01
C GLU A 42 -10.48 -5.22 13.83
N PRO A 43 -10.93 -3.95 13.95
CA PRO A 43 -10.84 -3.02 12.84
C PRO A 43 -9.39 -2.70 12.51
N GLU A 44 -9.08 -2.62 11.21
CA GLU A 44 -7.72 -2.51 10.68
C GLU A 44 -7.67 -1.66 9.42
N VAL A 45 -6.54 -1.00 9.20
CA VAL A 45 -6.16 -0.46 7.90
C VAL A 45 -4.98 -1.28 7.40
N THR A 46 -5.11 -1.88 6.21
CA THR A 46 -3.98 -2.58 5.58
C THR A 46 -3.73 -2.07 4.18
N THR A 47 -2.49 -2.20 3.72
CA THR A 47 -2.10 -1.79 2.37
C THR A 47 -1.29 -2.90 1.73
N LEU A 48 -1.70 -3.30 0.53
CA LEU A 48 -1.09 -4.37 -0.25
C LEU A 48 -0.58 -3.80 -1.57
N VAL A 49 0.66 -4.13 -1.93
CA VAL A 49 1.26 -3.72 -3.22
C VAL A 49 1.54 -4.97 -4.05
N ALA A 50 1.04 -5.00 -5.29
CA ALA A 50 1.22 -6.12 -6.21
C ALA A 50 1.79 -5.65 -7.55
N LEU A 51 2.59 -6.51 -8.18
CA LEU A 51 3.05 -6.30 -9.56
C LEU A 51 1.95 -6.75 -10.53
N VAL A 52 1.74 -5.95 -11.56
CA VAL A 52 0.85 -6.23 -12.68
C VAL A 52 1.72 -6.41 -13.92
N ALA A 53 1.67 -7.60 -14.51
CA ALA A 53 2.39 -7.90 -15.75
C ALA A 53 1.78 -7.14 -16.94
N SER A 54 2.50 -7.07 -18.06
CA SER A 54 2.08 -6.34 -19.26
C SER A 54 0.81 -6.91 -19.92
N ASP A 55 0.45 -8.16 -19.61
CA ASP A 55 -0.79 -8.81 -20.00
C ASP A 55 -1.97 -8.51 -19.04
N GLY A 56 -1.73 -7.68 -18.02
CA GLY A 56 -2.70 -7.32 -16.98
C GLY A 56 -2.79 -8.35 -15.85
N VAL A 57 -2.00 -9.43 -15.87
CA VAL A 57 -2.04 -10.45 -14.83
C VAL A 57 -1.37 -9.92 -13.56
N ARG A 58 -2.18 -9.79 -12.51
CA ARG A 58 -1.71 -9.44 -11.17
C ARG A 58 -1.05 -10.64 -10.51
N SER A 59 0.11 -10.41 -9.92
CA SER A 59 0.83 -11.38 -9.10
C SER A 59 0.46 -11.25 -7.61
N ARG A 60 0.85 -12.22 -6.77
CA ARG A 60 0.64 -12.13 -5.32
C ARG A 60 1.28 -10.84 -4.77
N GLY A 61 0.52 -10.06 -4.02
CA GLY A 61 1.03 -8.83 -3.40
C GLY A 61 1.92 -9.08 -2.18
N ALA A 62 2.55 -8.01 -1.70
CA ALA A 62 3.25 -7.95 -0.42
C ALA A 62 2.65 -6.82 0.44
N TRP A 63 2.59 -7.04 1.75
CA TRP A 63 2.05 -6.07 2.70
C TRP A 63 3.00 -4.88 2.88
N LEU A 64 2.43 -3.70 3.14
CA LEU A 64 3.18 -2.46 3.22
C LEU A 64 4.21 -2.46 4.36
N ASP A 65 3.88 -3.03 5.51
CA ASP A 65 4.77 -3.15 6.65
C ASP A 65 5.99 -4.03 6.32
N ASP A 66 5.80 -5.17 5.67
CA ASP A 66 6.89 -6.03 5.19
C ASP A 66 7.80 -5.28 4.19
N LEU A 67 7.20 -4.57 3.23
CA LEU A 67 7.94 -3.77 2.26
C LEU A 67 8.72 -2.63 2.92
N TYR A 68 8.13 -1.99 3.94
CA TYR A 68 8.73 -0.87 4.66
C TYR A 68 9.94 -1.33 5.49
N VAL A 69 9.86 -2.50 6.13
CA VAL A 69 10.97 -3.10 6.86
C VAL A 69 12.05 -3.59 5.89
N ALA A 70 11.67 -4.34 4.86
CA ALA A 70 12.62 -4.96 3.94
C ALA A 70 13.37 -3.96 3.06
N SER A 71 12.82 -2.77 2.83
CA SER A 71 13.50 -1.64 2.18
C SER A 71 14.44 -0.86 3.10
N GLY A 72 14.38 -1.11 4.42
CA GLY A 72 15.13 -0.35 5.41
C GLY A 72 14.57 1.05 5.69
N CYS A 73 13.31 1.34 5.32
CA CYS A 73 12.69 2.64 5.62
C CYS A 73 12.48 2.86 7.13
N GLY A 74 12.19 1.79 7.87
CA GLY A 74 11.98 1.81 9.31
C GLY A 74 11.35 0.51 9.80
N PRO A 75 10.97 0.43 11.08
CA PRO A 75 10.40 -0.77 11.65
C PRO A 75 8.88 -0.86 11.38
N ALA A 76 8.29 -2.05 11.48
CA ALA A 76 6.87 -2.28 11.17
C ALA A 76 5.90 -1.44 12.03
N GLN A 77 6.32 -0.99 13.22
CA GLN A 77 5.50 -0.13 14.08
C GLN A 77 5.22 1.26 13.48
N ASP A 78 5.97 1.66 12.46
CA ASP A 78 5.70 2.88 11.69
C ASP A 78 4.50 2.71 10.73
N VAL A 79 4.14 1.46 10.39
CA VAL A 79 3.00 1.07 9.54
C VAL A 79 1.99 0.18 10.30
N PRO A 80 1.38 0.68 11.38
CA PRO A 80 0.51 -0.14 12.22
C PRO A 80 -0.91 -0.28 11.62
N GLY A 81 -1.41 -1.52 11.53
CA GLY A 81 -2.75 -1.79 10.99
C GLY A 81 -3.90 -1.57 11.97
N SER A 82 -3.77 -2.02 13.23
CA SER A 82 -4.87 -1.98 14.20
C SER A 82 -5.47 -0.59 14.43
N ALA A 83 -6.79 -0.50 14.30
CA ALA A 83 -7.56 0.73 14.23
C ALA A 83 -8.91 0.65 14.99
N PRO A 84 -8.95 0.37 16.30
CA PRO A 84 -10.17 0.05 17.06
C PRO A 84 -11.19 1.20 17.19
N THR A 85 -10.86 2.39 16.68
CA THR A 85 -11.74 3.56 16.70
C THR A 85 -11.59 4.31 15.38
N ARG A 86 -12.62 5.07 14.98
CA ARG A 86 -12.55 5.95 13.80
C ARG A 86 -11.34 6.89 13.80
N ARG A 87 -10.97 7.41 14.97
CA ARG A 87 -9.78 8.25 15.13
C ARG A 87 -8.50 7.47 14.86
N ALA A 88 -8.42 6.22 15.31
CA ALA A 88 -7.31 5.34 15.01
C ALA A 88 -7.27 5.01 13.51
N THR A 89 -8.41 4.73 12.87
CA THR A 89 -8.49 4.52 11.41
C THR A 89 -7.89 5.68 10.64
N LEU A 90 -8.33 6.92 10.91
CA LEU A 90 -7.78 8.10 10.25
C LEU A 90 -6.26 8.22 10.47
N LYS A 91 -5.80 7.99 11.70
CA LYS A 91 -4.36 7.99 12.01
C LYS A 91 -3.61 6.92 11.18
N ARG A 92 -4.16 5.71 11.04
CA ARG A 92 -3.53 4.63 10.27
C ARG A 92 -3.50 4.95 8.80
N VAL A 93 -4.56 5.54 8.24
CA VAL A 93 -4.56 6.03 6.86
C VAL A 93 -3.39 6.99 6.60
N HIS A 94 -3.17 7.99 7.47
CA HIS A 94 -2.04 8.90 7.32
C HIS A 94 -0.68 8.19 7.44
N GLN A 95 -0.56 7.21 8.35
CA GLN A 95 0.69 6.46 8.53
C GLN A 95 0.99 5.57 7.32
N HIS A 96 -0.01 4.88 6.78
CA HIS A 96 0.12 4.06 5.57
C HIS A 96 0.45 4.93 4.36
N ALA A 97 -0.23 6.07 4.19
CA ALA A 97 0.08 7.02 3.14
C ALA A 97 1.51 7.55 3.22
N ALA A 98 1.98 7.93 4.42
CA ALA A 98 3.34 8.41 4.63
C ALA A 98 4.40 7.33 4.33
N ALA A 99 4.16 6.10 4.80
CA ALA A 99 5.04 4.97 4.56
C ALA A 99 5.12 4.61 3.07
N LEU A 100 3.96 4.53 2.41
CA LEU A 100 3.88 4.26 0.98
C LEU A 100 4.54 5.38 0.16
N ARG A 101 4.35 6.65 0.52
CA ARG A 101 4.99 7.79 -0.15
C ARG A 101 6.51 7.72 -0.07
N ARG A 102 7.04 7.28 1.07
CA ARG A 102 8.49 7.08 1.25
C ARG A 102 9.04 5.92 0.43
N LEU A 103 8.27 4.84 0.29
CA LEU A 103 8.63 3.66 -0.48
C LEU A 103 8.54 3.85 -2.00
N MET A 104 7.62 4.71 -2.45
CA MET A 104 7.27 4.83 -3.86
C MET A 104 8.47 5.04 -4.81
N PRO A 105 9.44 5.94 -4.50
CA PRO A 105 10.61 6.11 -5.36
C PRO A 105 11.41 4.83 -5.60
N GLN A 106 11.45 3.92 -4.63
CA GLN A 106 12.11 2.62 -4.78
C GLN A 106 11.21 1.60 -5.49
N LEU A 107 9.91 1.57 -5.17
CA LEU A 107 8.95 0.65 -5.78
C LEU A 107 8.81 0.86 -7.30
N LEU A 108 9.01 2.08 -7.77
CA LEU A 108 8.98 2.43 -9.20
C LEU A 108 10.28 2.09 -9.96
N THR A 109 11.23 1.41 -9.32
CA THR A 109 12.49 0.97 -9.94
C THR A 109 12.49 -0.55 -10.14
N ALA A 110 13.43 -1.07 -10.92
CA ALA A 110 13.63 -2.51 -11.06
C ALA A 110 13.94 -3.22 -9.72
N GLU A 111 14.49 -2.50 -8.74
CA GLU A 111 14.71 -3.04 -7.38
C GLU A 111 13.39 -3.23 -6.63
N GLY A 112 12.37 -2.43 -6.95
CA GLY A 112 11.02 -2.54 -6.40
C GLY A 112 10.38 -3.88 -6.69
N GLU A 113 10.53 -4.39 -7.92
CA GLU A 113 10.00 -5.71 -8.29
C GLU A 113 10.62 -6.84 -7.45
N GLN A 114 11.94 -6.78 -7.26
CA GLN A 114 12.70 -7.74 -6.46
C GLN A 114 12.33 -7.67 -4.98
N LEU A 115 12.15 -6.45 -4.46
CA LEU A 115 11.68 -6.19 -3.10
C LEU A 115 10.31 -6.83 -2.87
N ILE A 116 9.35 -6.54 -3.76
CA ILE A 116 8.01 -7.11 -3.68
C ILE A 116 8.11 -8.64 -3.74
N ALA A 117 8.85 -9.21 -4.70
CA ALA A 117 9.02 -10.65 -4.85
C ALA A 117 9.57 -11.35 -3.58
N ARG A 118 10.53 -10.73 -2.89
CA ARG A 118 11.12 -11.24 -1.64
C ARG A 118 10.10 -11.24 -0.50
N CYS A 119 9.29 -10.20 -0.39
CA CYS A 119 8.28 -10.09 0.67
C CYS A 119 7.06 -11.01 0.45
N ARG A 120 6.84 -11.57 -0.75
CA ARG A 120 5.73 -12.53 -1.01
C ARG A 120 5.91 -13.89 -0.34
N GLN A 121 7.13 -14.18 0.10
CA GLN A 121 7.53 -15.48 0.65
C GLN A 121 7.45 -15.53 2.18
N GLY A 122 7.14 -14.39 2.82
CA GLY A 122 6.89 -14.27 4.26
C GLY A 122 5.52 -14.80 4.66
#